data_AF-A0A9P1GC41-F1
#
_entry.id   AF-A0A9P1GC41-F1
#
_cell.length_a   1.000
_cell.length_b   1.000
_cell.length_c   1.000
_cell.angle_alpha   90.00
_cell.angle_beta   90.00
_cell.angle_gamma   90.00
#
_symmetry.space_group_name_H-M   'P 1'
#
loop_
_entity.id
_entity.type
_entity.pdbx_description
1 polymer ?
#
loop_
_entity_poly.entity_id
_entity_poly.type
_entity_poly.pdbx_seq_one_letter_code
_entity_poly.pdbx_strand_id
1 'polypeptide(L)'
;KYCVAPILGTGEYEGAAAAQYFATGKDCCKDLEFTCGEAMDEAAHAGLVIFNKTQALNQILKQDLDYYMKAARMASARFGVQLAEEPIFLTWVGDSDLALANLWPQARNAWLLSSMLALPLCAVITFAIEAWRGSTLGLESLETLKEKTFA
;
A
#
# COMPACT_ATOMS: atom_id res chain seq x y z
N LYS A 1 12.06 -2.91 -10.88
CA LYS A 1 12.92 -1.68 -10.90
C LYS A 1 12.05 -0.48 -10.61
N TYR A 2 12.39 0.36 -9.63
CA TYR A 2 11.62 1.58 -9.33
C TYR A 2 12.06 2.70 -10.27
N CYS A 3 11.11 3.42 -10.84
CA CYS A 3 11.40 4.55 -11.68
C CYS A 3 10.64 5.80 -11.25
N VAL A 4 11.31 6.93 -11.43
CA VAL A 4 10.83 8.24 -11.03
C VAL A 4 11.25 9.26 -12.10
N ALA A 5 10.32 10.10 -12.53
CA ALA A 5 10.56 11.21 -13.45
C ALA A 5 10.12 12.53 -12.78
N PRO A 6 10.96 13.58 -12.80
CA PRO A 6 10.57 14.90 -12.31
C PRO A 6 9.52 15.52 -13.24
N ILE A 7 8.50 16.14 -12.66
CA ILE A 7 7.48 16.89 -13.40
C ILE A 7 7.88 18.36 -13.36
N LEU A 8 8.27 18.89 -14.51
CA LEU A 8 8.72 20.28 -14.67
C LEU A 8 7.70 21.01 -15.54
N GLY A 9 7.40 22.27 -15.20
CA GLY A 9 6.60 23.15 -16.06
C GLY A 9 7.38 23.55 -17.31
N THR A 10 6.71 24.11 -18.31
CA THR A 10 7.34 24.66 -19.51
C THR A 10 8.17 25.92 -19.15
N GLY A 11 9.45 25.72 -18.84
CA GLY A 11 10.41 26.77 -18.49
C GLY A 11 11.73 26.15 -18.02
N GLU A 12 12.86 26.79 -18.39
CA GLU A 12 14.27 26.40 -18.16
C GLU A 12 14.52 25.09 -17.36
N TYR A 13 15.06 24.07 -18.04
CA TYR A 13 15.54 22.82 -17.41
C TYR A 13 16.86 23.01 -16.65
N GLU A 14 17.63 24.05 -16.99
CA GLU A 14 18.93 24.34 -16.41
C GLU A 14 18.77 25.31 -15.22
N GLY A 15 19.04 24.82 -14.00
CA GLY A 15 18.91 25.63 -12.78
C GLY A 15 17.48 25.74 -12.24
N ALA A 16 16.55 24.92 -12.75
CA ALA A 16 15.16 24.88 -12.33
C ALA A 16 15.02 24.74 -10.81
N ALA A 17 14.12 25.56 -10.24
CA ALA A 17 13.67 25.45 -8.86
C ALA A 17 13.33 24.00 -8.52
N ALA A 18 13.64 23.58 -7.28
CA ALA A 18 13.52 22.20 -6.84
C ALA A 18 12.22 21.53 -7.31
N ALA A 19 12.33 20.41 -8.02
CA ALA A 19 11.16 19.68 -8.48
C ALA A 19 10.40 19.15 -7.26
N GLN A 20 9.16 19.59 -7.11
CA GLN A 20 8.29 19.17 -6.01
C GLN A 20 7.50 17.92 -6.36
N TYR A 21 7.16 17.75 -7.63
CA TYR A 21 6.32 16.65 -8.12
C TYR A 21 7.13 15.64 -8.91
N PHE A 22 6.93 14.37 -8.58
CA PHE A 22 7.61 13.25 -9.21
C PHE A 22 6.61 12.18 -9.65
N ALA A 23 6.58 11.91 -10.95
CA ALA A 23 5.86 10.79 -11.51
C ALA A 23 6.63 9.50 -11.20
N THR A 24 5.92 8.49 -10.68
CA THR A 24 6.53 7.25 -10.18
C THR A 24 5.89 6.02 -10.81
N GLY A 25 6.67 4.95 -10.91
CA GLY A 25 6.13 3.62 -11.16
C GLY A 25 7.20 2.52 -11.20
N LYS A 26 6.80 1.33 -11.63
CA LYS A 26 7.62 0.11 -11.55
C LYS A 26 7.83 -0.49 -12.94
N ASP A 27 9.07 -0.84 -13.26
CA ASP A 27 9.49 -1.60 -14.44
C ASP A 27 9.13 -0.97 -15.81
N CYS A 28 9.06 0.35 -15.86
CA CYS A 28 8.57 1.14 -17.01
C CYS A 28 9.57 2.19 -17.52
N CYS A 29 10.87 2.05 -17.19
CA CYS A 29 11.90 2.99 -17.64
C CYS A 29 12.94 2.30 -18.49
N LYS A 30 13.15 2.89 -19.66
CA LYS A 30 14.16 2.49 -20.64
C LYS A 30 15.05 3.70 -20.90
N ASP A 31 16.32 3.58 -20.51
CA ASP A 31 17.36 4.60 -20.65
C ASP A 31 17.05 5.97 -20.03
N LEU A 32 16.30 6.81 -20.76
CA LEU A 32 15.90 8.17 -20.39
C LEU A 32 14.40 8.42 -20.55
N GLU A 33 13.66 7.43 -21.05
CA GLU A 33 12.23 7.55 -21.33
C GLU A 33 11.41 6.96 -20.19
N PHE A 34 10.43 7.72 -19.72
CA PHE A 34 9.47 7.31 -18.70
C PHE A 34 8.14 6.95 -19.38
N THR A 35 7.82 5.66 -19.43
CA THR A 35 6.61 5.15 -20.11
C THR A 35 5.57 4.59 -19.11
N CYS A 36 5.56 5.13 -17.89
CA CYS A 36 4.69 4.64 -16.82
C CYS A 36 3.33 5.34 -16.81
N GLY A 37 2.27 4.57 -16.57
CA GLY A 37 0.90 5.11 -16.57
C GLY A 37 0.53 5.63 -17.96
N GLU A 38 -0.08 6.81 -18.00
CA GLU A 38 -0.48 7.47 -19.25
C GLU A 38 0.50 8.60 -19.64
N ALA A 39 1.77 8.49 -19.24
CA ALA A 39 2.80 9.52 -19.49
C ALA A 39 3.14 9.74 -20.98
N MET A 40 2.75 8.79 -21.85
CA MET A 40 2.91 8.91 -23.31
C MET A 40 1.72 9.61 -23.98
N ASP A 41 0.65 9.89 -23.23
CA ASP A 41 -0.52 10.59 -23.73
C ASP A 41 -0.37 12.10 -23.44
N GLU A 42 -0.34 12.91 -24.49
CA GLU A 42 -0.24 14.37 -24.38
C GLU A 42 -1.48 15.01 -23.73
N ALA A 43 -2.62 14.31 -23.73
CA ALA A 43 -3.82 14.78 -23.04
C ALA A 43 -3.78 14.52 -21.53
N ALA A 44 -2.87 13.65 -21.07
CA ALA A 44 -2.78 13.24 -19.68
C ALA A 44 -2.02 14.26 -18.83
N HIS A 45 -2.76 15.03 -18.04
CA HIS A 45 -2.20 16.02 -17.10
C HIS A 45 -2.60 15.77 -15.63
N ALA A 46 -3.20 14.62 -15.34
CA ALA A 46 -3.62 14.26 -14.00
C ALA A 46 -2.61 13.33 -13.30
N GLY A 47 -2.70 13.28 -11.97
CA GLY A 47 -1.80 12.48 -11.15
C GLY A 47 -2.48 12.02 -9.87
N LEU A 48 -2.35 10.74 -9.54
CA LEU A 48 -2.82 10.20 -8.28
C LEU A 48 -1.67 10.21 -7.26
N VAL A 49 -1.82 11.00 -6.20
CA VAL A 49 -0.80 11.11 -5.14
C VAL A 49 -0.73 9.84 -4.31
N ILE A 50 0.48 9.32 -4.12
CA ILE A 50 0.72 8.12 -3.30
C ILE A 50 0.88 8.56 -1.83
N PHE A 51 -0.20 8.41 -1.05
CA PHE A 51 -0.17 8.74 0.38
C PHE A 51 0.36 7.60 1.23
N ASN A 52 1.36 7.91 2.05
CA ASN A 52 1.92 7.00 3.04
C ASN A 52 1.23 7.18 4.41
N LYS A 53 -0.08 6.96 4.46
CA LYS A 53 -0.89 7.16 5.68
C LYS A 53 -1.36 5.88 6.37
N THR A 54 -1.10 4.70 5.80
CA THR A 54 -1.55 3.42 6.39
C THR A 54 -0.59 2.94 7.48
N GLN A 55 -0.42 3.76 8.51
CA GLN A 55 0.54 3.56 9.59
C GLN A 55 0.33 2.24 10.36
N ALA A 56 -0.91 1.76 10.45
CA ALA A 56 -1.27 0.54 11.17
C ALA A 56 -0.79 -0.77 10.51
N LEU A 57 -0.52 -0.77 9.19
CA LEU A 57 -0.08 -1.95 8.44
C LEU A 57 1.35 -1.80 7.88
N ASN A 58 2.04 -0.70 8.18
CA ASN A 58 3.40 -0.40 7.69
C ASN A 58 4.46 -1.44 8.11
N GLN A 59 4.22 -2.22 9.18
CA GLN A 59 5.14 -3.30 9.55
C GLN A 59 5.03 -4.53 8.63
N ILE A 60 3.91 -4.68 7.92
CA ILE A 60 3.62 -5.85 7.06
C ILE A 60 3.75 -5.46 5.58
N LEU A 61 3.33 -4.26 5.21
CA LEU A 61 3.49 -3.72 3.86
C LEU A 61 4.76 -2.87 3.77
N LYS A 62 5.75 -3.33 2.99
CA LYS A 62 6.94 -2.55 2.65
C LYS A 62 6.51 -1.18 2.11
N GLN A 63 7.05 -0.10 2.69
CA GLN A 63 6.86 1.24 2.15
C GLN A 63 7.58 1.35 0.79
N ASP A 64 6.81 1.28 -0.29
CA ASP A 64 7.31 1.58 -1.63
C ASP A 64 7.89 3.01 -1.73
N LEU A 65 7.47 3.91 -0.82
CA LEU A 65 7.90 5.30 -0.77
C LEU A 65 9.41 5.46 -0.55
N ASP A 66 10.01 4.64 0.32
CA ASP A 66 11.46 4.67 0.55
C ASP A 66 12.27 4.34 -0.71
N TYR A 67 11.75 3.42 -1.52
CA TYR A 67 12.37 3.06 -2.79
C TYR A 67 12.18 4.16 -3.84
N TYR A 68 11.02 4.83 -3.87
CA TYR A 68 10.81 5.99 -4.71
C TYR A 68 11.71 7.16 -4.32
N MET A 69 11.92 7.42 -3.03
CA MET A 69 12.87 8.45 -2.59
C MET A 69 14.30 8.17 -3.07
N LYS A 70 14.76 6.91 -2.97
CA LYS A 70 16.08 6.52 -3.51
C LYS A 70 16.15 6.71 -5.03
N ALA A 71 15.10 6.33 -5.75
CA ALA A 71 15.03 6.51 -7.20
C ALA A 71 15.00 7.99 -7.59
N ALA A 72 14.31 8.85 -6.81
CA ALA A 72 14.28 10.29 -7.02
C ALA A 72 15.67 10.92 -6.85
N ARG A 73 16.45 10.50 -5.85
CA ARG A 73 17.85 10.96 -5.68
C ARG A 73 18.75 10.55 -6.85
N MET A 74 18.54 9.35 -7.41
CA MET A 74 19.28 8.92 -8.60
C MET A 74 18.86 9.71 -9.84
N ALA A 75 17.56 9.96 -10.01
CA ALA A 75 17.03 10.77 -11.11
C ALA A 75 17.51 12.22 -11.01
N SER A 76 17.49 12.83 -9.82
CA SER A 76 17.94 14.21 -9.57
C SER A 76 19.42 14.37 -9.91
N ALA A 77 20.26 13.42 -9.51
CA ALA A 77 21.69 13.40 -9.86
C ALA A 77 21.93 13.21 -11.36
N ARG A 78 21.07 12.46 -12.06
CA ARG A 78 21.19 12.18 -13.49
C ARG A 78 20.70 13.33 -14.37
N PHE A 79 19.62 13.99 -13.98
CA PHE A 79 18.97 15.08 -14.74
C PHE A 79 19.39 16.49 -14.26
N GLY A 80 20.22 16.60 -13.22
CA GLY A 80 20.72 17.89 -12.72
C GLY A 80 19.65 18.73 -11.99
N VAL A 81 18.57 18.11 -11.53
CA VAL A 81 17.44 18.79 -10.88
C VAL A 81 17.64 18.79 -9.36
N GLN A 82 17.31 19.89 -8.68
CA GLN A 82 17.33 19.93 -7.21
C GLN A 82 16.13 19.16 -6.64
N LEU A 83 16.39 18.32 -5.63
CA LEU A 83 15.33 17.60 -4.92
C LEU A 83 14.76 18.52 -3.83
N ALA A 84 13.43 18.71 -3.81
CA ALA A 84 12.79 19.41 -2.70
C ALA A 84 12.94 18.62 -1.39
N GLU A 85 12.87 19.30 -0.25
CA GLU A 85 13.01 18.67 1.07
C GLU A 85 11.86 17.68 1.35
N GLU A 86 10.66 17.97 0.84
CA GLU A 86 9.49 17.09 0.88
C GLU A 86 8.93 16.84 -0.54
N PRO A 87 9.47 15.87 -1.30
CA PRO A 87 9.00 15.56 -2.64
C PRO A 87 7.67 14.80 -2.61
N ILE A 88 6.74 15.20 -3.48
CA ILE A 88 5.44 14.55 -3.66
C ILE A 88 5.54 13.52 -4.77
N PHE A 89 5.28 12.26 -4.43
CA PHE A 89 5.22 11.16 -5.38
C PHE A 89 3.78 10.93 -5.86
N LEU A 90 3.62 10.82 -7.17
CA LEU A 90 2.34 10.54 -7.80
C LEU A 90 2.50 9.50 -8.91
N THR A 91 1.40 8.83 -9.25
CA THR A 91 1.28 8.01 -10.46
C THR A 91 0.59 8.83 -11.55
N TRP A 92 1.21 8.91 -12.73
CA TRP A 92 0.70 9.69 -13.85
C TRP A 92 -0.53 9.00 -14.46
N VAL A 93 -1.63 9.72 -14.57
CA VAL A 93 -2.93 9.23 -15.09
C VAL A 93 -3.54 10.29 -16.00
N GLY A 94 -4.26 9.91 -17.03
CA GLY A 94 -4.91 10.86 -17.92
C GLY A 94 -6.16 11.48 -17.31
N ASP A 95 -6.97 10.64 -16.67
CA ASP A 95 -8.20 11.06 -16.03
C ASP A 95 -8.24 10.61 -14.56
N SER A 96 -8.19 11.58 -13.65
CA SER A 96 -8.27 11.32 -12.21
C SER A 96 -9.62 10.74 -11.78
N ASP A 97 -10.72 11.14 -12.44
CA ASP A 97 -12.06 10.69 -12.07
C ASP A 97 -12.27 9.22 -12.47
N LEU A 98 -11.78 8.84 -13.66
CA LEU A 98 -11.78 7.43 -14.08
C LEU A 98 -10.86 6.58 -13.20
N ALA A 99 -9.68 7.09 -12.84
CA ALA A 99 -8.77 6.40 -11.94
C ALA A 99 -9.41 6.18 -10.56
N LEU A 100 -10.06 7.20 -9.99
CA LEU A 100 -10.79 7.11 -8.73
C LEU A 100 -11.98 6.15 -8.82
N ALA A 101 -12.75 6.18 -9.91
CA ALA A 101 -13.86 5.28 -10.15
C ALA A 101 -13.41 3.80 -10.17
N ASN A 102 -12.21 3.53 -10.68
CA ASN A 102 -11.62 2.20 -10.71
C ASN A 102 -11.07 1.72 -9.35
N LEU A 103 -10.82 2.61 -8.39
CA LEU A 103 -10.42 2.22 -7.03
C LEU A 103 -11.57 1.58 -6.25
N TRP A 104 -12.81 2.02 -6.49
CA TRP A 104 -13.99 1.50 -5.78
C TRP A 104 -14.21 -0.02 -5.97
N PRO A 105 -14.24 -0.59 -7.18
CA PRO A 105 -14.40 -2.03 -7.36
C PRO A 105 -13.20 -2.82 -6.79
N GLN A 106 -11.99 -2.26 -6.83
CA GLN A 106 -10.80 -2.89 -6.24
C GLN A 106 -10.91 -2.95 -4.71
N ALA A 107 -11.28 -1.84 -4.07
CA ALA A 107 -11.49 -1.77 -2.63
C ALA A 107 -12.62 -2.72 -2.20
N ARG A 108 -13.73 -2.74 -2.94
CA ARG A 108 -14.84 -3.67 -2.70
C ARG A 108 -14.38 -5.13 -2.77
N ASN A 109 -13.63 -5.52 -3.80
CA ASN A 109 -13.17 -6.90 -3.94
C ASN A 109 -12.16 -7.28 -2.85
N ALA A 110 -11.24 -6.39 -2.49
CA ALA A 110 -10.29 -6.62 -1.39
C ALA A 110 -11.00 -6.77 -0.04
N TRP A 111 -12.01 -5.94 0.22
CA TRP A 111 -12.83 -6.02 1.43
C TRP A 111 -13.66 -7.30 1.50
N LEU A 112 -14.25 -7.73 0.37
CA LEU A 112 -14.98 -8.99 0.29
C LEU A 112 -14.06 -10.20 0.52
N LEU A 113 -12.88 -10.21 -0.09
CA LEU A 113 -11.90 -11.28 0.08
C LEU A 113 -11.40 -11.37 1.53
N SER A 114 -11.10 -10.23 2.14
CA SER A 114 -10.71 -10.15 3.56
C SER A 114 -11.81 -10.68 4.47
N SER A 115 -13.06 -10.26 4.23
CA SER A 115 -14.22 -10.69 5.03
C SER A 115 -14.50 -12.19 4.89
N MET A 116 -14.38 -12.74 3.67
CA MET A 116 -14.51 -14.18 3.41
C MET A 116 -13.47 -15.03 4.16
N LEU A 117 -12.26 -14.52 4.37
CA LEU A 117 -11.19 -15.22 5.09
C LEU A 117 -11.28 -15.02 6.61
N ALA A 118 -11.68 -13.83 7.07
CA ALA A 118 -11.75 -13.50 8.48
C ALA A 118 -12.90 -14.22 9.21
N LEU A 119 -14.08 -14.32 8.58
CA LEU A 119 -15.25 -14.98 9.17
C LEU A 119 -15.02 -16.46 9.57
N PRO A 120 -14.47 -17.34 8.72
CA PRO A 120 -14.20 -18.71 9.12
C PRO A 120 -13.12 -18.80 10.19
N LEU A 121 -12.09 -17.93 10.14
CA LEU A 121 -11.08 -17.86 11.19
C LEU A 121 -11.69 -17.52 12.56
N CYS A 122 -12.57 -16.52 12.62
CA CYS A 122 -13.27 -16.16 13.85
C CYS A 122 -14.15 -17.30 14.36
N ALA A 123 -14.90 -17.99 13.48
CA ALA A 123 -15.76 -19.10 13.85
C ALA A 123 -14.99 -20.31 14.43
N VAL A 124 -13.82 -20.62 13.85
CA VAL A 124 -12.95 -21.69 14.37
C VAL A 124 -12.39 -21.30 15.74
N ILE A 125 -11.99 -20.04 15.93
CA ILE A 125 -11.48 -19.55 17.22
C ILE A 125 -12.58 -19.63 18.30
N THR A 126 -13.81 -19.21 18.01
CA THR A 126 -14.90 -19.29 18.99
C THR A 126 -15.23 -20.74 19.34
N PHE A 127 -15.28 -21.63 18.34
CA PHE A 127 -15.53 -23.05 18.57
C PHE A 127 -14.42 -23.69 19.40
N ALA A 128 -13.15 -23.34 19.14
CA ALA A 128 -12.02 -23.82 19.93
C ALA A 128 -12.12 -23.35 21.39
N ILE A 129 -12.49 -22.09 21.65
CA ILE A 129 -12.66 -21.55 23.00
C ILE A 129 -13.77 -22.30 23.75
N GLU A 130 -14.90 -22.55 23.09
CA GLU A 130 -16.02 -23.28 23.68
C GLU A 130 -15.67 -24.75 23.96
N ALA A 131 -14.97 -25.43 23.04
CA ALA A 131 -14.50 -26.79 23.24
C ALA A 131 -13.50 -26.91 24.41
N TRP A 132 -12.57 -25.95 24.52
CA TRP A 132 -11.65 -25.87 25.65
C TRP A 132 -12.40 -25.67 26.97
N ARG A 133 -13.35 -24.75 27.03
CA ARG A 133 -14.16 -24.48 28.23
C ARG A 133 -15.04 -25.68 28.64
N GLY A 134 -15.56 -26.42 27.66
CA GLY A 134 -16.32 -27.65 27.90
C GLY A 134 -15.45 -28.76 28.53
N SER A 135 -14.21 -28.90 28.06
CA SER A 135 -13.26 -29.90 28.60
C SER A 135 -12.84 -29.59 30.04
N THR A 136 -12.66 -28.31 30.38
CA THR A 136 -12.30 -27.88 31.75
C THR A 136 -13.45 -28.09 32.73
N LEU A 137 -14.69 -27.75 32.35
CA LEU A 137 -15.88 -27.99 33.18
C LEU A 137 -16.15 -29.49 33.40
N GLY A 138 -15.86 -30.32 32.40
CA GLY A 138 -15.98 -31.77 32.52
C GLY A 138 -15.03 -32.37 33.55
N LEU A 139 -13.78 -31.88 33.61
CA LEU A 139 -12.78 -32.32 34.58
C LEU A 139 -13.15 -31.95 36.02
N GLU A 140 -13.62 -30.72 36.26
CA GLU A 140 -14.09 -30.29 37.59
C GLU A 140 -15.27 -31.14 38.10
N SER A 141 -16.20 -31.51 37.21
CA SER A 141 -17.34 -32.37 37.59
C SER A 141 -16.92 -33.79 37.99
N LEU A 142 -15.88 -34.34 37.38
CA LEU A 142 -15.37 -35.68 37.70
C LEU A 142 -14.60 -35.69 39.02
N GLU A 143 -13.84 -34.63 39.32
CA GLU A 143 -13.16 -34.50 40.60
C GLU A 143 -14.15 -34.42 41.77
N THR A 144 -15.21 -33.61 41.64
CA THR A 144 -16.25 -33.50 42.68
C THR A 144 -17.04 -34.79 42.89
N LEU A 145 -17.28 -35.58 41.83
CA LEU A 145 -17.91 -36.90 41.96
C LEU A 145 -16.99 -37.90 42.65
N LYS A 146 -15.69 -37.88 42.34
CA LYS A 146 -14.70 -38.75 42.97
C LYS A 146 -14.61 -38.47 44.48
N GLU A 147 -14.58 -37.21 44.87
CA GLU A 147 -14.53 -36.81 46.28
C GLU A 147 -15.77 -37.28 47.06
N LYS A 148 -16.97 -37.21 46.46
CA LYS A 148 -18.21 -37.69 47.10
C LYS A 148 -18.32 -39.21 47.20
N THR A 149 -17.65 -39.97 46.34
CA THR A 149 -17.66 -41.45 46.40
C THR A 149 -16.64 -42.06 47.37
N PHE A 150 -15.64 -41.28 47.81
CA PHE A 150 -14.58 -41.74 48.72
C PHE A 150 -14.75 -41.24 50.17
N ALA A 151 -15.82 -40.51 50.46
CA ALA A 151 -16.27 -40.11 51.80
C ALA A 151 -17.45 -40.98 52.24
#